data_AF-A0A382DI32-F1
#
_entry.id   AF-A0A382DI32-F1
#
_cell.length_a   1.000
_cell.length_b   1.000
_cell.length_c   1.000
_cell.angle_alpha   90.00
_cell.angle_beta   90.00
_cell.angle_gamma   90.00
#
_symmetry.space_group_name_H-M   'P 1'
#
loop_
_entity.id
_entity.type
_entity.pdbx_description
1 polymer ?
#
loop_
_entity_poly.entity_id
_entity_poly.type
_entity_poly.pdbx_seq_one_letter_code
_entity_poly.pdbx_strand_id
1 'polypeptide(L)'
;MFILMLYLNGSPIEFMGHWEDPSTGEWVELGVPGCLAMRRRLERNGWNDNDDTDTRYACERHTVAVEDNWEGREVVRKILD
;
A
#
# COMPACT_ATOMS: atom_id res chain seq x y z
N MET A 1 7.19 7.84 5.19
CA MET A 1 7.18 6.73 4.22
C MET A 1 6.08 6.99 3.20
N PHE A 2 6.25 6.61 1.93
CA PHE A 2 5.12 6.55 1.00
C PHE A 2 4.36 5.25 1.24
N ILE A 3 3.04 5.34 1.38
CA ILE A 3 2.18 4.20 1.61
C ILE A 3 1.07 4.16 0.56
N LEU A 4 0.79 2.96 0.07
CA LEU A 4 -0.41 2.69 -0.70
C LEU A 4 -1.54 2.42 0.29
N MET A 5 -2.57 3.25 0.27
CA MET A 5 -3.75 3.13 1.12
C MET A 5 -4.95 2.68 0.30
N LEU A 6 -5.67 1.70 0.82
CA LEU A 6 -6.98 1.29 0.33
C LEU A 6 -8.04 1.86 1.26
N TYR A 7 -8.94 2.65 0.69
CA TYR A 7 -10.13 3.14 1.36
C TYR A 7 -11.35 2.38 0.87
N LEU A 8 -12.31 2.18 1.78
CA LEU A 8 -13.65 1.67 1.51
C LEU A 8 -14.64 2.54 2.29
N ASN A 9 -15.60 3.16 1.62
CA ASN A 9 -16.53 4.12 2.25
C ASN A 9 -15.79 5.22 3.04
N GLY A 10 -14.76 5.82 2.41
CA GLY A 10 -13.96 6.90 2.98
C GLY A 10 -13.01 6.49 4.13
N SER A 11 -13.08 5.26 4.62
CA SER A 11 -12.26 4.77 5.72
C SER A 11 -11.07 3.95 5.21
N PRO A 12 -9.83 4.19 5.68
CA PRO A 12 -8.69 3.36 5.31
C PRO A 12 -8.83 1.97 5.95
N ILE A 13 -8.86 0.94 5.13
CA ILE A 13 -9.00 -0.46 5.58
C ILE A 13 -7.67 -1.22 5.50
N GLU A 14 -6.80 -0.86 4.56
CA GLU A 14 -5.47 -1.44 4.42
C GLU A 14 -4.47 -0.38 3.99
N PHE A 15 -3.21 -0.56 4.43
CA PHE A 15 -2.10 0.28 4.00
C PHE A 15 -0.82 -0.55 3.91
N MET A 16 0.00 -0.25 2.91
CA MET A 16 1.24 -0.97 2.63
C MET A 16 2.37 0.02 2.43
N GLY A 17 3.51 -0.21 3.09
CA GLY A 17 4.74 0.58 2.93
C GLY A 17 5.92 -0.21 2.39
N HIS A 18 5.75 -1.50 2.11
CA HIS A 18 6.76 -2.35 1.51
C HIS A 18 6.13 -3.31 0.49
N TRP A 19 6.93 -3.76 -0.47
CA TRP A 19 6.52 -4.73 -1.46
C TRP A 19 7.70 -5.63 -1.86
N GLU A 20 7.37 -6.78 -2.43
CA GLU A 20 8.35 -7.63 -3.09
C GLU A 20 8.60 -7.08 -4.50
N ASP A 21 9.84 -6.64 -4.75
CA ASP A 21 10.24 -6.16 -6.06
C ASP A 21 10.13 -7.32 -7.07
N PRO A 22 9.33 -7.20 -8.13
CA PRO A 22 9.10 -8.29 -9.06
C PRO A 22 10.33 -8.66 -9.91
N SER A 23 11.35 -7.80 -9.95
CA SER A 23 12.59 -8.03 -10.70
C SER A 23 13.70 -8.69 -9.87
N THR A 24 13.76 -8.41 -8.57
CA THR A 24 14.80 -8.96 -7.67
C THR A 24 14.27 -9.97 -6.66
N GLY A 25 12.96 -9.96 -6.38
CA GLY A 25 12.33 -10.73 -5.29
C GLY A 25 12.63 -10.18 -3.89
N GLU A 26 13.28 -9.01 -3.80
CA GLU A 26 13.65 -8.42 -2.51
C GLU A 26 12.48 -7.65 -1.89
N TRP A 27 12.40 -7.68 -0.56
CA TRP A 27 11.44 -6.89 0.20
C TRP A 27 11.96 -5.47 0.35
N VAL A 28 11.30 -4.49 -0.29
CA VAL A 28 11.79 -3.11 -0.38
C VAL A 28 10.70 -2.10 -0.01
N GLU A 29 11.11 -0.93 0.49
CA GLU A 29 10.18 0.17 0.82
C GLU A 29 9.43 0.62 -0.44
N LEU A 30 8.13 0.88 -0.27
CA LEU A 30 7.27 1.48 -1.28
C LEU A 30 7.69 2.94 -1.50
N GLY A 31 8.53 3.18 -2.50
CA GLY A 31 8.72 4.51 -3.07
C GLY A 31 7.52 4.93 -3.94
N VAL A 32 7.50 6.20 -4.40
CA VAL A 32 6.50 6.67 -5.39
C VAL A 32 6.40 5.74 -6.61
N PRO A 33 7.51 5.28 -7.22
CA PRO A 33 7.45 4.37 -8.36
C PRO A 33 6.79 3.03 -8.01
N GLY A 34 7.12 2.45 -6.86
CA GLY A 34 6.53 1.21 -6.37
C GLY A 34 5.02 1.36 -6.11
N CYS A 35 4.61 2.52 -5.59
CA CYS A 35 3.22 2.78 -5.27
C CYS A 35 2.36 2.89 -6.53
N LEU A 36 2.87 3.60 -7.55
CA LEU A 36 2.22 3.68 -8.86
C LEU A 36 2.19 2.32 -9.57
N ALA A 37 3.28 1.55 -9.49
CA ALA A 37 3.35 0.21 -10.08
C ALA A 37 2.35 -0.75 -9.43
N MET A 38 2.24 -0.72 -8.10
CA MET A 38 1.31 -1.53 -7.33
C MET A 38 -0.13 -1.15 -7.62
N ARG A 39 -0.48 0.15 -7.62
CA ARG A 39 -1.82 0.61 -7.97
C ARG A 39 -2.24 0.10 -9.36
N ARG A 40 -1.38 0.26 -10.36
CA ARG A 40 -1.63 -0.27 -11.72
C ARG A 40 -1.78 -1.80 -11.75
N ARG A 41 -1.08 -2.53 -10.88
CA ARG A 41 -1.21 -3.99 -10.77
C ARG A 41 -2.57 -4.38 -10.18
N LEU A 42 -3.02 -3.66 -9.16
CA LEU A 42 -4.34 -3.86 -8.54
C LEU A 42 -5.46 -3.57 -9.54
N GLU A 43 -5.39 -2.44 -10.26
CA GLU A 43 -6.32 -2.09 -11.34
C GLU A 43 -6.42 -3.22 -12.39
N ARG A 44 -5.27 -3.76 -12.84
CA ARG A 44 -5.22 -4.90 -13.78
C ARG A 44 -5.83 -6.19 -13.22
N ASN A 45 -5.81 -6.38 -11.91
CA ASN A 45 -6.40 -7.52 -11.22
C ASN A 45 -7.88 -7.31 -10.89
N GLY A 46 -8.51 -6.25 -11.39
CA GLY A 46 -9.93 -5.95 -11.20
C GLY A 46 -10.23 -5.11 -9.96
N TRP A 47 -9.20 -4.69 -9.21
CA TRP A 47 -9.34 -3.78 -8.08
C TRP A 47 -9.25 -2.34 -8.56
N ASN A 48 -10.38 -1.82 -9.04
CA ASN A 48 -10.50 -0.46 -9.54
C ASN A 48 -11.18 0.43 -8.50
N ASP A 49 -10.95 1.74 -8.62
CA ASP A 49 -11.75 2.71 -7.90
C ASP A 49 -13.23 2.55 -8.30
N ASN A 50 -14.12 2.62 -7.33
CA ASN A 50 -15.56 2.43 -7.54
C ASN A 50 -16.34 3.43 -6.70
N ASP A 51 -17.08 4.30 -7.37
CA ASP A 51 -17.89 5.34 -6.73
C ASP A 51 -19.07 4.77 -5.93
N ASP A 52 -19.66 3.64 -6.34
CA ASP A 52 -20.80 3.03 -5.66
C ASP A 52 -20.41 2.44 -4.30
N THR A 53 -19.20 1.87 -4.19
CA THR A 53 -18.66 1.32 -2.94
C THR A 53 -17.68 2.27 -2.25
N ASP A 54 -17.47 3.46 -2.83
CA ASP A 54 -16.46 4.45 -2.42
C ASP A 54 -15.10 3.77 -2.09
N THR A 55 -14.72 2.83 -2.97
CA THR A 55 -13.43 2.15 -2.91
C THR A 55 -12.42 3.01 -3.65
N ARG A 56 -11.32 3.38 -3.01
CA ARG A 56 -10.25 4.15 -3.66
C ARG A 56 -8.86 3.73 -3.22
N TYR A 57 -7.91 3.76 -4.13
CA TYR A 57 -6.48 3.61 -3.83
C TYR A 57 -5.74 4.94 -3.88
N ALA A 58 -4.99 5.26 -2.82
CA ALA A 58 -4.18 6.47 -2.77
C ALA A 58 -2.71 6.17 -2.42
N CYS A 59 -1.80 6.90 -3.06
CA CYS A 59 -0.39 6.90 -2.72
C CYS A 59 -0.09 8.18 -1.93
N GLU A 60 0.09 8.05 -0.63
CA GLU A 60 0.21 9.18 0.29
C GLU A 60 1.49 9.06 1.11
N ARG A 61 2.02 10.20 1.57
CA ARG A 61 3.20 10.24 2.43
C ARG A 61 2.75 10.45 3.87
N HIS A 62 3.04 9.46 4.72
CA HIS A 62 2.64 9.47 6.13
C HIS A 62 3.82 9.23 7.07
N THR A 63 3.61 9.63 8.32
CA THR A 63 4.41 9.14 9.46
C THR A 63 3.81 7.82 9.93
N VAL A 64 4.62 6.78 10.02
CA VAL A 64 4.13 5.42 10.30
C VAL A 64 4.96 4.72 11.37
N ALA A 65 4.31 3.83 12.12
CA ALA A 65 4.97 2.81 12.91
C ALA A 65 5.15 1.56 12.06
N VAL A 66 6.36 1.00 12.06
CA VAL A 66 6.72 -0.24 11.37
C VAL A 66 7.08 -1.32 12.38
N GLU A 67 6.76 -2.57 12.04
CA GLU A 67 7.08 -3.77 12.82
C GLU A 67 7.39 -4.92 11.88
N ASP A 68 8.14 -5.92 12.35
CA ASP A 68 8.34 -7.15 11.58
C ASP A 68 7.08 -8.02 11.63
N ASN A 69 6.66 -8.53 10.47
CA ASN A 69 5.61 -9.54 10.39
C ASN A 69 6.13 -10.93 10.83
N TRP A 70 5.28 -11.95 10.78
CA TRP A 70 5.64 -13.32 11.16
C TRP A 70 6.72 -13.97 10.27
N GLU A 71 7.03 -13.39 9.11
CA GLU A 71 8.10 -13.80 8.19
C GLU A 71 9.40 -13.01 8.40
N GLY A 72 9.45 -12.09 9.37
CA GLY A 72 10.60 -11.20 9.60
C GLY A 72 10.72 -10.07 8.57
N ARG A 73 9.63 -9.70 7.91
CA ARG A 73 9.58 -8.59 6.94
C ARG A 73 9.00 -7.35 7.60
N GLU A 74 9.68 -6.21 7.47
CA GLU A 74 9.20 -4.93 7.97
C GLU A 74 7.89 -4.52 7.25
N VAL A 75 6.83 -4.27 8.02
CA VAL A 75 5.50 -3.87 7.53
C VAL A 75 4.99 -2.65 8.29
N VAL A 76 4.13 -1.87 7.63
CA VAL A 76 3.46 -0.75 8.30
C VAL A 76 2.39 -1.29 9.23
N ARG A 77 2.51 -0.99 10.52
CA ARG A 77 1.54 -1.41 11.54
C ARG A 77 0.46 -0.37 11.77
N LYS A 78 0.85 0.91 11.72
CA LYS A 78 -0.05 2.01 12.06
C LYS A 78 0.39 3.33 11.41
N ILE A 79 -0.57 4.14 11.00
CA ILE A 79 -0.38 5.55 10.62
C ILE A 79 -0.43 6.42 11.90
N LEU A 80 0.51 7.35 12.05
CA LEU A 80 0.74 8.12 13.28
C LEU A 80 0.33 9.59 13.21
N ASP A 81 -0.05 10.08 12.03
CA ASP A 81 -0.52 11.45 11.81
C ASP A 81 -2.05 11.59 11.83
#